data_AF-A0A921IVU9-F1
#
_entry.id   AF-A0A921IVU9-F1
#
_cell.length_a   1.000
_cell.length_b   1.000
_cell.length_c   1.000
_cell.angle_alpha   90.00
_cell.angle_beta   90.00
_cell.angle_gamma   90.00
#
_symmetry.space_group_name_H-M   'P 1'
#
loop_
_entity.id
_entity.type
_entity.pdbx_description
1 polymer ?
#
loop_
_entity_poly.entity_id
_entity_poly.type
_entity_poly.pdbx_seq_one_letter_code
_entity_poly.pdbx_strand_id
1 'polypeptide(L)'
;MDENEKQAASKPSAEGTVNHKRPSAKIIAIVCVVIVAVIAASACWFVNYQIPHNEAVEVFNAAAKGLDSRNAKLDDAISDLQDLMGSDDKPLDTSMSDAASAAIGDAQAAKKDVPEMPSDTDAINAEAKKIKGMGDYSEQLTALDTANQNLQNSIDQMKQVTNPSEQFVIERLQGLPNITGVEAATEQNDPNGNLHKDGGYTSAVFFSSDLVDQSQTYASEGYTGIPAIGTDGGGSVEVYATIEDAQKRDTYLGALDGSILSSGSHTVVGTCVVRVSDLLTASQQKAIEQSIIDSLTRL
;
A
#
# COMPACT_ATOMS: atom_id res chain seq x y z
N MET A 1 -87.36 -64.80 9.21
CA MET A 1 -86.36 -65.13 8.18
C MET A 1 -85.05 -64.51 8.63
N ASP A 2 -84.10 -65.19 9.26
CA ASP A 2 -84.02 -66.56 9.78
C ASP A 2 -82.91 -66.55 10.84
N GLU A 3 -83.15 -67.36 11.88
CA GLU A 3 -82.21 -68.24 12.60
C GLU A 3 -80.93 -67.66 13.27
N ASN A 4 -80.77 -67.81 14.60
CA ASN A 4 -80.18 -68.96 15.32
C ASN A 4 -78.66 -69.08 15.04
N GLU A 5 -77.72 -69.16 16.00
CA GLU A 5 -77.63 -70.19 17.04
C GLU A 5 -76.45 -69.95 18.03
N LYS A 6 -76.66 -70.44 19.26
CA LYS A 6 -75.81 -70.86 20.42
C LYS A 6 -74.27 -70.78 20.35
N GLN A 7 -73.51 -70.37 21.39
CA GLN A 7 -73.36 -70.78 22.82
C GLN A 7 -72.23 -71.83 23.06
N ALA A 8 -71.28 -71.48 23.95
CA ALA A 8 -70.42 -72.31 24.86
C ALA A 8 -68.96 -71.76 24.92
N ALA A 9 -68.44 -71.13 25.99
CA ALA A 9 -68.09 -71.56 27.36
C ALA A 9 -66.66 -72.15 27.52
N SER A 10 -65.72 -71.42 28.15
CA SER A 10 -64.77 -71.90 29.20
C SER A 10 -63.76 -70.82 29.70
N LYS A 11 -63.64 -70.69 31.03
CA LYS A 11 -62.71 -69.92 31.94
C LYS A 11 -61.18 -70.19 31.73
N PRO A 12 -60.20 -69.57 32.47
CA PRO A 12 -60.12 -68.34 33.32
C PRO A 12 -58.79 -67.50 33.16
N SER A 13 -58.51 -66.54 34.08
CA SER A 13 -57.26 -65.74 34.35
C SER A 13 -57.04 -64.47 33.52
N ALA A 14 -56.55 -63.32 34.02
CA ALA A 14 -55.95 -62.90 35.30
C ALA A 14 -56.05 -61.36 35.44
N GLU A 15 -55.88 -60.84 36.67
CA GLU A 15 -55.24 -59.55 37.07
C GLU A 15 -55.53 -58.26 36.26
N GLY A 16 -55.93 -57.12 36.83
CA GLY A 16 -55.97 -56.68 38.21
C GLY A 16 -56.73 -55.35 38.33
N THR A 17 -57.06 -55.00 39.56
CA THR A 17 -57.85 -53.83 39.96
C THR A 17 -57.02 -52.54 39.86
N VAL A 18 -57.44 -51.57 39.05
CA VAL A 18 -56.96 -50.19 39.16
C VAL A 18 -57.96 -49.39 40.00
N ASN A 19 -57.70 -49.35 41.31
CA ASN A 19 -58.42 -48.51 42.24
C ASN A 19 -57.81 -47.10 42.22
N HIS A 20 -58.45 -46.15 41.53
CA HIS A 20 -57.97 -44.76 41.48
C HIS A 20 -58.36 -44.03 42.77
N LYS A 21 -57.53 -44.22 43.81
CA LYS A 21 -57.66 -43.53 45.09
C LYS A 21 -57.43 -42.03 44.87
N ARG A 22 -58.46 -41.19 45.05
CA ARG A 22 -58.32 -39.73 44.97
C ARG A 22 -57.24 -39.25 45.95
N PRO A 23 -56.25 -38.47 45.50
CA PRO A 23 -55.17 -38.02 46.37
C PRO A 23 -55.73 -37.17 47.51
N SER A 24 -55.19 -37.36 48.72
CA SER A 24 -55.65 -36.60 49.89
C SER A 24 -55.28 -35.12 49.73
N ALA A 25 -56.06 -34.21 50.33
CA ALA A 25 -55.81 -32.77 50.27
C ALA A 25 -54.37 -32.38 50.71
N LYS A 26 -53.75 -33.18 51.59
CA LYS A 26 -52.35 -33.04 52.01
C LYS A 26 -51.37 -33.35 50.87
N ILE A 27 -51.63 -34.38 50.07
CA ILE A 27 -50.81 -34.74 48.90
C ILE A 27 -50.93 -33.67 47.81
N ILE A 28 -52.14 -33.14 47.58
CA ILE A 28 -52.37 -32.05 46.62
C ILE A 28 -51.61 -30.78 47.07
N ALA A 29 -51.70 -30.41 48.34
CA ALA A 29 -50.98 -29.26 48.89
C ALA A 29 -49.45 -29.40 48.75
N ILE A 30 -48.89 -30.59 49.01
CA ILE A 30 -47.46 -30.85 48.85
C ILE A 30 -47.03 -30.72 47.39
N VAL A 31 -47.79 -31.29 46.45
CA VAL A 31 -47.50 -31.17 45.01
C VAL A 31 -47.56 -29.71 44.55
N CYS A 32 -48.54 -28.93 45.01
CA CYS A 32 -48.63 -27.50 44.70
C CYS A 32 -47.41 -26.71 45.21
N VAL A 33 -46.94 -26.99 46.44
CA VAL A 33 -45.75 -26.34 47.00
C VAL A 33 -44.48 -26.68 46.22
N VAL A 34 -44.32 -27.94 45.79
CA VAL A 34 -43.18 -28.37 44.96
C VAL A 34 -43.21 -27.68 43.60
N ILE A 35 -44.37 -27.58 42.95
CA ILE A 35 -44.51 -26.88 41.67
C ILE A 35 -44.12 -25.40 41.81
N VAL A 36 -44.61 -24.71 42.84
CA VAL A 36 -44.25 -23.32 43.10
C VAL A 36 -42.76 -23.16 43.37
N ALA A 37 -42.14 -24.08 44.11
CA ALA A 37 -40.70 -24.06 44.36
C ALA A 37 -39.88 -24.27 43.07
N VAL A 38 -40.32 -25.14 42.17
CA VAL A 38 -39.67 -25.35 40.85
C VAL A 38 -39.82 -24.12 39.96
N ILE A 39 -40.99 -23.48 39.94
CA ILE A 39 -41.22 -22.24 39.19
C ILE A 39 -40.36 -21.09 39.76
N ALA A 40 -40.29 -20.96 41.08
CA ALA A 40 -39.44 -19.95 41.73
C ALA A 40 -37.95 -20.19 41.46
N ALA A 41 -37.49 -21.46 41.52
CA ALA A 41 -36.10 -21.82 41.22
C ALA A 41 -35.73 -21.56 39.75
N SER A 42 -36.63 -21.88 38.81
CA SER A 42 -36.42 -21.62 37.39
C SER A 42 -36.45 -20.13 37.05
N ALA A 43 -37.35 -19.35 37.66
CA ALA A 43 -37.34 -17.89 37.53
C ALA A 43 -36.06 -17.27 38.12
N CYS A 44 -35.61 -17.72 39.30
CA CYS A 44 -34.35 -17.28 39.89
C CYS A 44 -33.14 -17.63 39.01
N TRP A 45 -33.09 -18.84 38.45
CA TRP A 45 -32.02 -19.22 37.53
C TRP A 45 -32.03 -18.37 36.25
N PHE A 46 -33.21 -18.13 35.67
CA PHE A 46 -33.33 -17.32 34.47
C PHE A 46 -32.84 -15.88 34.70
N VAL A 47 -33.28 -15.24 35.79
CA VAL A 47 -32.92 -13.85 36.09
C VAL A 47 -31.47 -13.71 36.55
N ASN A 48 -30.96 -14.62 37.37
CA ASN A 48 -29.62 -14.50 37.94
C ASN A 48 -28.51 -15.10 37.05
N TYR A 49 -28.85 -15.93 36.06
CA TYR A 49 -27.87 -16.61 35.21
C TYR A 49 -28.13 -16.44 33.72
N GLN A 50 -29.32 -16.80 33.21
CA GLN A 50 -29.56 -16.80 31.76
C GLN A 50 -29.50 -15.39 31.15
N ILE A 51 -30.12 -14.39 31.79
CA ILE A 51 -30.07 -12.99 31.34
C ILE A 51 -28.62 -12.46 31.31
N PRO A 52 -27.86 -12.46 32.43
CA PRO A 52 -26.49 -11.93 32.43
C PRO A 52 -25.54 -12.73 31.53
N HIS A 53 -25.77 -14.03 31.36
CA HIS A 53 -25.03 -14.83 30.39
C HIS A 53 -25.29 -14.40 28.95
N ASN A 54 -26.57 -14.23 28.56
CA ASN A 54 -26.92 -13.75 27.23
C ASN A 54 -26.34 -12.35 26.96
N GLU A 55 -26.40 -11.44 27.95
CA GLU A 55 -25.79 -10.10 27.84
C GLU A 55 -24.26 -10.19 27.64
N ALA A 56 -23.57 -11.07 28.38
CA ALA A 56 -22.13 -11.29 28.21
C ALA A 56 -21.79 -11.79 26.80
N VAL A 57 -22.59 -12.74 26.28
CA VAL A 57 -22.46 -13.27 24.91
C VAL A 57 -22.66 -12.16 23.88
N GLU A 58 -23.66 -11.29 24.03
CA GLU A 58 -23.86 -10.15 23.14
C GLU A 58 -22.68 -9.16 23.16
N VAL A 59 -22.15 -8.84 24.34
CA VAL A 59 -20.99 -7.96 24.50
C VAL A 59 -19.73 -8.55 23.85
N PHE A 60 -19.52 -9.86 24.00
CA PHE A 60 -18.43 -10.57 23.33
C PHE A 60 -18.59 -10.52 21.81
N ASN A 61 -19.76 -10.89 21.28
CA ASN A 61 -20.02 -10.89 19.84
C ASN A 61 -19.84 -9.50 19.23
N ALA A 62 -20.27 -8.45 19.93
CA ALA A 62 -20.05 -7.07 19.50
C ALA A 62 -18.56 -6.70 19.50
N ALA A 63 -17.79 -7.13 20.50
CA ALA A 63 -16.34 -6.93 20.55
C ALA A 63 -15.62 -7.67 19.42
N ALA A 64 -15.97 -8.95 19.19
CA ALA A 64 -15.46 -9.79 18.12
C ALA A 64 -15.71 -9.15 16.74
N LYS A 65 -16.97 -8.79 16.45
CA LYS A 65 -17.32 -8.08 15.20
C LYS A 65 -16.57 -6.76 15.05
N GLY A 66 -16.33 -6.06 16.15
CA GLY A 66 -15.53 -4.84 16.16
C GLY A 66 -14.07 -5.11 15.79
N LEU A 67 -13.46 -6.18 16.29
CA LEU A 67 -12.11 -6.59 15.91
C LEU A 67 -12.06 -7.05 14.45
N ASP A 68 -13.01 -7.86 13.99
CA ASP A 68 -13.11 -8.28 12.59
C ASP A 68 -13.19 -7.10 11.63
N SER A 69 -13.97 -6.07 11.97
CA SER A 69 -14.04 -4.85 11.16
C SER A 69 -12.72 -4.08 11.11
N ARG A 70 -11.91 -4.11 12.17
CA ARG A 70 -10.58 -3.48 12.17
C ARG A 70 -9.58 -4.32 11.37
N ASN A 71 -9.63 -5.64 11.51
CA ASN A 71 -8.86 -6.57 10.69
C ASN A 71 -9.17 -6.40 9.19
N ALA A 72 -10.45 -6.28 8.83
CA ALA A 72 -10.84 -6.07 7.44
C ALA A 72 -10.26 -4.77 6.85
N LYS A 73 -10.29 -3.66 7.60
CA LYS A 73 -9.66 -2.40 7.15
C LYS A 73 -8.14 -2.53 6.98
N LEU A 74 -7.49 -3.29 7.87
CA LEU A 74 -6.06 -3.55 7.76
C LEU A 74 -5.77 -4.42 6.52
N ASP A 75 -6.58 -5.44 6.27
CA ASP A 75 -6.48 -6.31 5.10
C ASP A 75 -6.70 -5.53 3.79
N ASP A 76 -7.70 -4.64 3.75
CA ASP A 76 -7.98 -3.78 2.60
C ASP A 76 -6.74 -2.90 2.29
N ALA A 77 -6.17 -2.23 3.30
CA ALA A 77 -4.98 -1.39 3.13
C ALA A 77 -3.72 -2.19 2.73
N ILE A 78 -3.58 -3.43 3.22
CA ILE A 78 -2.53 -4.35 2.77
C ILE A 78 -2.73 -4.70 1.30
N SER A 79 -3.98 -5.02 0.90
CA SER A 79 -4.32 -5.39 -0.47
C SER A 79 -4.04 -4.25 -1.44
N ASP A 80 -4.46 -3.02 -1.11
CA ASP A 80 -4.23 -1.85 -1.96
C ASP A 80 -2.73 -1.65 -2.26
N LEU A 81 -1.87 -1.77 -1.23
CA LEU A 81 -0.43 -1.64 -1.40
C LEU A 81 0.18 -2.83 -2.16
N GLN A 82 -0.32 -4.04 -1.94
CA GLN A 82 0.10 -5.23 -2.71
C GLN A 82 -0.26 -5.10 -4.20
N ASP A 83 -1.43 -4.58 -4.51
CA ASP A 83 -1.89 -4.35 -5.88
C ASP A 83 -0.99 -3.32 -6.58
N LEU A 84 -0.64 -2.22 -5.89
CA LEU A 84 0.30 -1.23 -6.42
C LEU A 84 1.68 -1.84 -6.70
N MET A 85 2.20 -2.63 -5.76
CA MET A 85 3.48 -3.35 -5.92
C MET A 85 3.45 -4.39 -7.03
N GLY A 86 2.28 -4.94 -7.35
CA GLY A 86 2.09 -5.93 -8.41
C GLY A 86 1.97 -5.32 -9.82
N SER A 87 2.00 -3.99 -9.95
CA SER A 87 1.98 -3.33 -11.25
C SER A 87 3.31 -3.48 -12.01
N ASP A 88 3.26 -3.40 -13.35
CA ASP A 88 4.46 -3.41 -14.20
C ASP A 88 5.26 -2.09 -14.13
N ASP A 89 4.67 -1.06 -13.53
CA ASP A 89 5.27 0.27 -13.39
C ASP A 89 6.39 0.24 -12.34
N LYS A 90 7.58 0.72 -12.73
CA LYS A 90 8.74 0.75 -11.82
C LYS A 90 8.84 2.10 -11.10
N PRO A 91 9.10 2.11 -9.79
CA PRO A 91 9.38 3.35 -9.06
C PRO A 91 10.74 3.93 -9.47
N LEU A 92 10.87 5.25 -9.39
CA LEU A 92 12.14 5.97 -9.59
C LEU A 92 13.14 5.61 -8.50
N ASP A 93 12.72 5.68 -7.24
CA ASP A 93 13.45 5.15 -6.09
C ASP A 93 12.99 3.72 -5.79
N THR A 94 13.85 2.76 -6.13
CA THR A 94 13.58 1.32 -5.95
C THR A 94 13.46 0.90 -4.49
N SER A 95 14.00 1.69 -3.54
CA SER A 95 13.88 1.38 -2.11
C SER A 95 12.45 1.54 -1.58
N MET A 96 11.58 2.26 -2.30
CA MET A 96 10.17 2.40 -1.93
C MET A 96 9.42 1.05 -1.97
N SER A 97 9.82 0.12 -2.83
CA SER A 97 9.26 -1.24 -2.87
C SER A 97 9.64 -2.05 -1.62
N ASP A 98 10.86 -1.86 -1.10
CA ASP A 98 11.31 -2.52 0.13
C ASP A 98 10.56 -1.96 1.34
N ALA A 99 10.39 -0.63 1.40
CA ALA A 99 9.61 0.02 2.45
C ALA A 99 8.15 -0.43 2.45
N ALA A 100 7.52 -0.55 1.26
CA ALA A 100 6.17 -1.08 1.11
C ALA A 100 6.06 -2.54 1.60
N SER A 101 7.02 -3.39 1.22
CA SER A 101 7.10 -4.78 1.66
C SER A 101 7.20 -4.90 3.19
N ALA A 102 8.03 -4.05 3.81
CA ALA A 102 8.19 -4.00 5.25
C ALA A 102 6.89 -3.59 5.97
N ALA A 103 6.23 -2.53 5.48
CA ALA A 103 4.96 -2.06 6.05
C ALA A 103 3.86 -3.13 5.99
N ILE A 104 3.77 -3.88 4.88
CA ILE A 104 2.86 -5.03 4.75
C ILE A 104 3.19 -6.11 5.80
N GLY A 105 4.46 -6.47 5.94
CA GLY A 105 4.89 -7.50 6.90
C GLY A 105 4.56 -7.12 8.35
N ASP A 106 4.82 -5.86 8.73
CA ASP A 106 4.53 -5.33 10.06
C ASP A 106 3.02 -5.32 10.35
N ALA A 107 2.21 -4.92 9.36
CA ALA A 107 0.75 -4.93 9.46
C ALA A 107 0.21 -6.36 9.62
N GLN A 108 0.69 -7.31 8.83
CA GLN A 108 0.31 -8.72 8.92
C GLN A 108 0.67 -9.31 10.30
N ALA A 109 1.83 -8.98 10.85
CA ALA A 109 2.27 -9.43 12.17
C ALA A 109 1.45 -8.82 13.32
N ALA A 110 0.91 -7.62 13.14
CA ALA A 110 0.10 -6.94 14.14
C ALA A 110 -1.33 -7.52 14.28
N LYS A 111 -1.85 -8.12 13.21
CA LYS A 111 -3.21 -8.67 13.13
C LYS A 111 -3.50 -9.64 14.28
N LYS A 112 -4.73 -9.57 14.82
CA LYS A 112 -5.17 -10.40 15.95
C LYS A 112 -6.39 -11.20 15.57
N ASP A 113 -6.37 -12.48 15.94
CA ASP A 113 -7.53 -13.35 15.80
C ASP A 113 -8.52 -13.14 16.95
N VAL A 114 -9.80 -13.34 16.66
CA VAL A 114 -10.83 -13.40 17.69
C VAL A 114 -10.61 -14.68 18.50
N PRO A 115 -10.42 -14.59 19.84
CA PRO A 115 -10.25 -15.75 20.68
C PRO A 115 -11.55 -16.58 20.75
N GLU A 116 -11.43 -17.86 21.11
CA GLU A 116 -12.61 -18.70 21.33
C GLU A 116 -13.41 -18.20 22.55
N MET A 117 -14.75 -18.17 22.41
CA MET A 117 -15.63 -17.69 23.47
C MET A 117 -15.66 -18.70 24.64
N PRO A 118 -15.37 -18.26 25.89
CA PRO A 118 -15.52 -19.11 27.06
C PRO A 118 -16.99 -19.46 27.35
N SER A 119 -17.24 -20.48 28.17
CA SER A 119 -18.61 -20.86 28.60
C SER A 119 -19.08 -20.17 29.88
N ASP A 120 -18.16 -19.67 30.70
CA ASP A 120 -18.46 -19.00 31.98
C ASP A 120 -18.74 -17.50 31.76
N THR A 121 -19.79 -16.97 32.40
CA THR A 121 -20.25 -15.59 32.19
C THR A 121 -19.19 -14.54 32.55
N ASP A 122 -18.48 -14.72 33.66
CA ASP A 122 -17.45 -13.77 34.08
C ASP A 122 -16.23 -13.84 33.14
N ALA A 123 -15.88 -15.06 32.71
CA ALA A 123 -14.84 -15.28 31.71
C ALA A 123 -15.19 -14.65 30.35
N ILE A 124 -16.44 -14.77 29.88
CA ILE A 124 -16.91 -14.13 28.63
C ILE A 124 -16.74 -12.61 28.71
N ASN A 125 -17.18 -12.00 29.81
CA ASN A 125 -17.05 -10.55 30.01
C ASN A 125 -15.58 -10.11 30.06
N ALA A 126 -14.73 -10.87 30.74
CA ALA A 126 -13.29 -10.59 30.79
C ALA A 126 -12.64 -10.67 29.41
N GLU A 127 -12.99 -11.68 28.62
CA GLU A 127 -12.43 -11.87 27.27
C GLU A 127 -12.93 -10.78 26.31
N ALA A 128 -14.21 -10.42 26.35
CA ALA A 128 -14.76 -9.32 25.58
C ALA A 128 -14.04 -7.99 25.86
N LYS A 129 -13.63 -7.75 27.12
CA LYS A 129 -12.83 -6.58 27.48
C LYS A 129 -11.42 -6.63 26.90
N LYS A 130 -10.78 -7.81 26.85
CA LYS A 130 -9.48 -7.99 26.20
C LYS A 130 -9.57 -7.72 24.70
N ILE A 131 -10.58 -8.25 24.01
CA ILE A 131 -10.81 -8.03 22.57
C ILE A 131 -10.96 -6.53 22.27
N LYS A 132 -11.70 -5.79 23.10
CA LYS A 132 -11.82 -4.33 22.95
C LYS A 132 -10.49 -3.59 23.11
N GLY A 133 -9.54 -4.16 23.86
CA GLY A 133 -8.18 -3.64 24.03
C GLY A 133 -7.18 -4.16 23.00
N MET A 134 -7.55 -5.11 22.14
CA MET A 134 -6.73 -5.49 20.99
C MET A 134 -6.78 -4.31 20.02
N GLY A 135 -5.60 -3.73 19.74
CA GLY A 135 -5.41 -2.39 19.17
C GLY A 135 -6.29 -1.97 17.99
N ASP A 136 -6.22 -0.69 17.66
CA ASP A 136 -7.01 -0.07 16.59
C ASP A 136 -6.31 -0.10 15.22
N TYR A 137 -5.07 -0.56 15.18
CA TYR A 137 -4.17 -0.58 14.02
C TYR A 137 -3.84 0.79 13.43
N SER A 138 -4.07 1.89 14.16
CA SER A 138 -3.88 3.24 13.64
C SER A 138 -2.45 3.50 13.15
N GLU A 139 -1.44 2.99 13.85
CA GLU A 139 -0.03 3.11 13.45
C GLU A 139 0.26 2.34 12.16
N GLN A 140 -0.22 1.10 12.07
CA GLN A 140 -0.03 0.24 10.90
C GLN A 140 -0.75 0.80 9.67
N LEU A 141 -1.98 1.28 9.83
CA LEU A 141 -2.74 1.92 8.75
C LEU A 141 -2.04 3.18 8.24
N THR A 142 -1.48 4.00 9.13
CA THR A 142 -0.72 5.19 8.75
C THR A 142 0.57 4.81 8.00
N ALA A 143 1.26 3.76 8.45
CA ALA A 143 2.48 3.28 7.80
C ALA A 143 2.18 2.72 6.40
N LEU A 144 1.10 1.94 6.23
CA LEU A 144 0.64 1.44 4.94
C LEU A 144 0.27 2.57 3.99
N ASP A 145 -0.53 3.55 4.45
CA ASP A 145 -0.92 4.71 3.63
C ASP A 145 0.29 5.55 3.19
N THR A 146 1.23 5.79 4.12
CA THR A 146 2.48 6.50 3.81
C THR A 146 3.32 5.74 2.79
N ALA A 147 3.47 4.42 2.95
CA ALA A 147 4.20 3.59 2.00
C ALA A 147 3.54 3.56 0.62
N ASN A 148 2.20 3.51 0.59
CA ASN A 148 1.42 3.56 -0.64
C ASN A 148 1.62 4.89 -1.38
N GLN A 149 1.51 6.03 -0.68
CA GLN A 149 1.73 7.35 -1.26
C GLN A 149 3.18 7.51 -1.76
N ASN A 150 4.17 7.07 -1.00
CA ASN A 150 5.57 7.17 -1.39
C ASN A 150 5.88 6.31 -2.62
N LEU A 151 5.37 5.08 -2.67
CA LEU A 151 5.54 4.20 -3.82
C LEU A 151 4.84 4.76 -5.06
N GLN A 152 3.59 5.22 -4.93
CA GLN A 152 2.84 5.83 -6.02
C GLN A 152 3.54 7.08 -6.55
N ASN A 153 3.98 7.97 -5.66
CA ASN A 153 4.74 9.16 -6.05
C ASN A 153 6.02 8.79 -6.80
N SER A 154 6.76 7.79 -6.34
CA SER A 154 7.99 7.32 -6.99
C SER A 154 7.72 6.73 -8.38
N ILE A 155 6.59 6.03 -8.56
CA ILE A 155 6.12 5.55 -9.87
C ILE A 155 5.77 6.73 -10.80
N ASP A 156 5.03 7.72 -10.30
CA ASP A 156 4.63 8.88 -11.11
C ASP A 156 5.83 9.77 -11.46
N GLN A 157 6.81 9.86 -10.56
CA GLN A 157 8.10 10.48 -10.84
C GLN A 157 8.84 9.77 -11.98
N MET A 158 8.91 8.43 -11.96
CA MET A 158 9.53 7.65 -13.05
C MET A 158 8.85 7.93 -14.38
N LYS A 159 7.51 8.03 -14.42
CA LYS A 159 6.75 8.32 -15.64
C LYS A 159 7.14 9.67 -16.25
N GLN A 160 7.40 10.69 -15.43
CA GLN A 160 7.85 12.00 -15.93
C GLN A 160 9.21 11.95 -16.63
N VAL A 161 10.09 11.06 -16.20
CA VAL A 161 11.45 10.93 -16.75
C VAL A 161 11.61 9.71 -17.65
N THR A 162 10.50 9.08 -18.06
CA THR A 162 10.50 7.98 -19.02
C THR A 162 10.21 8.52 -20.41
N ASN A 163 11.28 8.78 -21.17
CA ASN A 163 11.30 9.35 -22.50
C ASN A 163 10.39 10.60 -22.62
N PRO A 164 10.57 11.63 -21.75
CA PRO A 164 9.80 12.86 -21.82
C PRO A 164 9.97 13.56 -23.18
N SER A 165 9.00 14.41 -23.52
CA SER A 165 9.12 15.25 -24.71
C SER A 165 10.18 16.33 -24.53
N GLU A 166 10.77 16.78 -25.65
CA GLU A 166 11.68 17.92 -25.68
C GLU A 166 11.08 19.16 -25.01
N GLN A 167 9.81 19.47 -25.33
CA GLN A 167 9.09 20.60 -24.76
C GLN A 167 8.96 20.50 -23.23
N PHE A 168 8.68 19.31 -22.70
CA PHE A 168 8.63 19.09 -21.25
C PHE A 168 9.98 19.42 -20.61
N VAL A 169 11.08 18.94 -21.19
CA VAL A 169 12.43 19.22 -20.67
C VAL A 169 12.74 20.72 -20.70
N ILE A 170 12.41 21.41 -21.80
CA ILE A 170 12.59 22.87 -21.90
C ILE A 170 11.83 23.58 -20.77
N GLU A 171 10.56 23.25 -20.57
CA GLU A 171 9.72 23.86 -19.52
C GLU A 171 10.26 23.59 -18.11
N ARG A 172 10.81 22.41 -17.86
CA ARG A 172 11.41 22.06 -16.56
C ARG A 172 12.73 22.78 -16.30
N LEU A 173 13.49 23.14 -17.33
CA LEU A 173 14.76 23.88 -17.20
C LEU A 173 14.56 25.40 -17.10
N GLN A 174 13.52 25.93 -17.75
CA GLN A 174 13.26 27.37 -17.77
C GLN A 174 13.00 27.92 -16.37
N GLY A 175 13.72 29.01 -16.02
CA GLY A 175 13.55 29.71 -14.76
C GLY A 175 14.23 29.05 -13.55
N LEU A 176 14.97 27.95 -13.75
CA LEU A 176 15.81 27.40 -12.69
C LEU A 176 16.98 28.35 -12.35
N PRO A 177 17.40 28.42 -11.07
CA PRO A 177 18.55 29.23 -10.68
C PRO A 177 19.80 28.87 -11.47
N ASN A 178 20.56 29.89 -11.89
CA ASN A 178 21.80 29.76 -12.63
C ASN A 178 21.65 29.11 -14.03
N ILE A 179 20.42 28.98 -14.55
CA ILE A 179 20.15 28.65 -15.95
C ILE A 179 19.66 29.92 -16.65
N THR A 180 20.45 30.42 -17.60
CA THR A 180 20.19 31.71 -18.29
C THR A 180 19.56 31.55 -19.67
N GLY A 181 19.65 30.36 -20.25
CA GLY A 181 19.14 30.05 -21.58
C GLY A 181 18.97 28.55 -21.74
N VAL A 182 18.01 28.16 -22.57
CA VAL A 182 17.67 26.76 -22.87
C VAL A 182 17.34 26.66 -24.36
N GLU A 183 17.93 25.69 -25.05
CA GLU A 183 17.69 25.45 -26.48
C GLU A 183 17.86 23.96 -26.78
N ALA A 184 16.91 23.40 -27.52
CA ALA A 184 17.00 22.03 -27.99
C ALA A 184 17.92 21.91 -29.20
N ALA A 185 18.65 20.79 -29.26
CA ALA A 185 19.37 20.42 -30.46
C ALA A 185 18.43 19.91 -31.54
N THR A 186 18.80 20.24 -32.76
CA THR A 186 18.24 19.79 -34.02
C THR A 186 19.31 18.97 -34.74
N GLU A 187 18.94 18.22 -35.77
CA GLU A 187 19.92 17.46 -36.57
C GLU A 187 21.01 18.36 -37.18
N GLN A 188 20.75 19.66 -37.33
CA GLN A 188 21.67 20.63 -37.90
C GLN A 188 22.61 21.27 -36.88
N ASN A 189 22.25 21.32 -35.59
CA ASN A 189 23.04 21.96 -34.53
C ASN A 189 23.42 21.03 -33.36
N ASP A 190 23.27 19.72 -33.55
CA ASP A 190 23.68 18.72 -32.58
C ASP A 190 25.21 18.51 -32.57
N PRO A 191 25.93 18.93 -31.50
CA PRO A 191 27.39 18.81 -31.44
C PRO A 191 27.89 17.36 -31.42
N ASN A 192 27.11 16.40 -30.92
CA ASN A 192 27.51 14.99 -30.90
C ASN A 192 27.01 14.22 -32.14
N GLY A 193 26.08 14.81 -32.90
CA GLY A 193 25.45 14.19 -34.07
C GLY A 193 24.77 12.86 -33.76
N ASN A 194 24.22 12.68 -32.55
CA ASN A 194 23.57 11.45 -32.10
C ASN A 194 22.04 11.55 -32.04
N LEU A 195 21.47 12.74 -32.30
CA LEU A 195 20.02 12.94 -32.32
C LEU A 195 19.35 11.97 -33.30
N HIS A 196 18.33 11.25 -32.82
CA HIS A 196 17.49 10.29 -33.56
C HIS A 196 18.24 9.11 -34.20
N LYS A 197 19.50 8.86 -33.84
CA LYS A 197 20.24 7.68 -34.29
C LYS A 197 19.97 6.47 -33.39
N ASP A 198 20.24 5.26 -33.90
CA ASP A 198 20.15 4.03 -33.12
C ASP A 198 21.06 4.10 -31.89
N GLY A 199 20.48 3.95 -30.69
CA GLY A 199 21.17 4.10 -29.40
C GLY A 199 21.55 5.55 -29.03
N GLY A 200 21.17 6.52 -29.85
CA GLY A 200 21.27 7.95 -29.57
C GLY A 200 20.08 8.48 -28.77
N TYR A 201 20.12 9.77 -28.45
CA TYR A 201 19.01 10.43 -27.77
C TYR A 201 17.85 10.73 -28.71
N THR A 202 16.63 10.63 -28.18
CA THR A 202 15.39 11.05 -28.82
C THR A 202 15.23 12.57 -28.81
N SER A 203 15.81 13.25 -27.82
CA SER A 203 15.98 14.71 -27.79
C SER A 203 17.17 15.09 -26.92
N ALA A 204 17.78 16.24 -27.19
CA ALA A 204 18.82 16.80 -26.34
C ALA A 204 18.57 18.29 -26.14
N VAL A 205 18.46 18.72 -24.89
CA VAL A 205 18.23 20.12 -24.53
C VAL A 205 19.46 20.65 -23.83
N PHE A 206 20.07 21.68 -24.41
CA PHE A 206 21.26 22.35 -23.86
C PHE A 206 20.86 23.60 -23.10
N PHE A 207 21.62 23.93 -22.07
CA PHE A 207 21.40 25.13 -21.28
C PHE A 207 22.69 25.88 -21.00
N SER A 208 22.60 27.21 -20.89
CA SER A 208 23.70 28.07 -20.48
C SER A 208 23.60 28.41 -19.00
N SER A 209 24.74 28.55 -18.32
CA SER A 209 24.80 28.98 -16.93
C SER A 209 25.57 30.29 -16.77
N ASP A 210 25.08 31.18 -15.89
CA ASP A 210 25.79 32.40 -15.48
C ASP A 210 27.02 32.13 -14.60
N LEU A 211 27.17 30.90 -14.10
CA LEU A 211 28.33 30.47 -13.32
C LEU A 211 29.51 30.02 -14.21
N VAL A 212 29.28 29.79 -15.50
CA VAL A 212 30.32 29.43 -16.46
C VAL A 212 30.98 30.71 -17.00
N ASP A 213 32.30 30.76 -16.93
CA ASP A 213 33.10 31.77 -17.63
C ASP A 213 33.06 31.50 -19.14
N GLN A 214 32.18 32.23 -19.83
CA GLN A 214 31.95 32.07 -21.27
C GLN A 214 33.22 32.30 -22.11
N SER A 215 34.24 32.99 -21.58
CA SER A 215 35.52 33.17 -22.29
C SER A 215 36.34 31.88 -22.42
N GLN A 216 36.01 30.85 -21.65
CA GLN A 216 36.64 29.53 -21.68
C GLN A 216 35.87 28.51 -22.54
N THR A 217 34.74 28.93 -23.11
CA THR A 217 33.89 28.07 -23.94
C THR A 217 34.18 28.26 -25.42
N TYR A 218 33.99 27.19 -26.21
CA TYR A 218 34.20 27.23 -27.65
C TYR A 218 32.95 26.73 -28.37
N ALA A 219 32.38 27.57 -29.23
CA ALA A 219 31.32 27.13 -30.13
C ALA A 219 31.92 26.22 -31.21
N SER A 220 31.35 25.03 -31.35
CA SER A 220 31.73 24.06 -32.38
C SER A 220 31.51 24.66 -33.77
N GLU A 221 32.53 24.59 -34.63
CA GLU A 221 32.48 25.19 -35.97
C GLU A 221 31.31 24.63 -36.78
N GLY A 222 30.55 25.52 -37.41
CA GLY A 222 29.39 25.16 -38.23
C GLY A 222 28.06 25.07 -37.47
N TYR A 223 28.07 25.22 -36.15
CA TYR A 223 26.89 25.20 -35.31
C TYR A 223 26.59 26.58 -34.70
N THR A 224 25.32 26.82 -34.34
CA THR A 224 24.87 28.07 -33.72
C THR A 224 23.97 27.80 -32.52
N GLY A 225 23.76 28.84 -31.69
CA GLY A 225 22.91 28.75 -30.51
C GLY A 225 23.62 28.12 -29.31
N ILE A 226 22.86 27.80 -28.28
CA ILE A 226 23.39 27.14 -27.07
C ILE A 226 23.96 25.75 -27.40
N PRO A 227 23.34 24.91 -28.27
CA PRO A 227 23.88 23.60 -28.62
C PRO A 227 25.28 23.65 -29.25
N ALA A 228 25.65 24.76 -29.90
CA ALA A 228 26.98 24.92 -30.48
C ALA A 228 28.09 24.92 -29.43
N ILE A 229 27.82 25.48 -28.24
CA ILE A 229 28.75 25.46 -27.11
C ILE A 229 28.71 24.10 -26.40
N GLY A 230 27.58 23.39 -26.52
CA GLY A 230 27.38 22.07 -25.93
C GLY A 230 27.33 22.16 -24.40
N THR A 231 27.86 21.13 -23.73
CA THR A 231 27.83 21.05 -22.27
C THR A 231 28.74 22.06 -21.58
N ASP A 232 29.75 22.59 -22.28
CA ASP A 232 30.72 23.52 -21.70
C ASP A 232 30.05 24.83 -21.23
N GLY A 233 29.00 25.26 -21.94
CA GLY A 233 28.27 26.50 -21.66
C GLY A 233 27.38 26.47 -20.41
N GLY A 234 27.13 25.28 -19.87
CA GLY A 234 26.30 25.08 -18.68
C GLY A 234 25.99 23.60 -18.47
N GLY A 235 25.37 22.96 -19.46
CA GLY A 235 25.09 21.54 -19.44
C GLY A 235 24.02 21.12 -20.44
N SER A 236 23.51 19.91 -20.27
CA SER A 236 22.44 19.36 -21.11
C SER A 236 21.56 18.35 -20.37
N VAL A 237 20.36 18.15 -20.88
CA VAL A 237 19.52 16.98 -20.58
C VAL A 237 19.36 16.19 -21.88
N GLU A 238 19.94 15.01 -21.93
CA GLU A 238 19.83 14.07 -23.06
C GLU A 238 18.73 13.05 -22.74
N VAL A 239 17.73 12.90 -23.60
CA VAL A 239 16.61 11.97 -23.39
C VAL A 239 16.78 10.75 -24.29
N TYR A 240 16.67 9.55 -23.72
CA TYR A 240 16.80 8.30 -24.44
C TYR A 240 15.47 7.56 -24.54
N ALA A 241 15.37 6.67 -25.54
CA ALA A 241 14.20 5.81 -25.71
C ALA A 241 14.07 4.79 -24.56
N THR A 242 15.19 4.36 -24.00
CA THR A 242 15.25 3.34 -22.94
C THR A 242 16.22 3.72 -21.83
N ILE A 243 15.99 3.17 -20.63
CA ILE A 243 16.91 3.34 -19.49
C ILE A 243 18.29 2.73 -19.81
N GLU A 244 18.31 1.62 -20.55
CA GLU A 244 19.55 0.96 -20.94
C GLU A 244 20.45 1.86 -21.81
N ASP A 245 19.85 2.59 -22.76
CA ASP A 245 20.62 3.51 -23.61
C ASP A 245 21.13 4.72 -22.82
N ALA A 246 20.34 5.25 -21.88
CA ALA A 246 20.80 6.28 -20.95
C ALA A 246 21.98 5.78 -20.09
N GLN A 247 21.92 4.54 -19.59
CA GLN A 247 23.02 3.93 -18.83
C GLN A 247 24.27 3.68 -19.67
N LYS A 248 24.13 3.29 -20.94
CA LYS A 248 25.25 3.17 -21.87
C LYS A 248 25.92 4.52 -22.09
N ARG A 249 25.13 5.59 -22.22
CA ARG A 249 25.67 6.95 -22.33
C ARG A 249 26.44 7.34 -21.09
N ASP A 250 25.85 7.14 -19.91
CA ASP A 250 26.50 7.42 -18.62
C ASP A 250 27.82 6.66 -18.46
N THR A 251 27.83 5.37 -18.80
CA THR A 251 29.05 4.54 -18.82
C THR A 251 30.11 5.08 -19.78
N TYR A 252 29.69 5.54 -20.96
CA TYR A 252 30.59 6.16 -21.93
C TYR A 252 31.20 7.46 -21.39
N LEU A 253 30.40 8.31 -20.75
CA LEU A 253 30.86 9.56 -20.15
C LEU A 253 31.84 9.29 -19.01
N GLY A 254 31.53 8.34 -18.13
CA GLY A 254 32.40 7.96 -17.01
C GLY A 254 33.76 7.40 -17.45
N ALA A 255 33.87 6.85 -18.66
CA ALA A 255 35.16 6.43 -19.22
C ALA A 255 36.08 7.61 -19.59
N LEU A 256 35.53 8.82 -19.70
CA LEU A 256 36.25 10.06 -19.99
C LEU A 256 36.59 10.86 -18.73
N ASP A 257 36.03 10.50 -17.58
CA ASP A 257 36.23 11.22 -16.31
C ASP A 257 37.70 11.34 -15.92
N GLY A 258 38.09 12.55 -15.50
CA GLY A 258 39.47 12.87 -15.11
C GLY A 258 40.46 12.95 -16.29
N SER A 259 39.99 12.78 -17.53
CA SER A 259 40.77 13.06 -18.73
C SER A 259 40.57 14.49 -19.22
N ILE A 260 41.35 14.90 -20.24
CA ILE A 260 41.15 16.17 -20.94
C ILE A 260 39.82 16.23 -21.73
N LEU A 261 39.08 15.12 -21.79
CA LEU A 261 37.78 14.99 -22.45
C LEU A 261 36.63 14.88 -21.44
N SER A 262 36.89 15.15 -20.14
CA SER A 262 35.85 15.19 -19.11
C SER A 262 34.75 16.17 -19.51
N SER A 263 33.49 15.78 -19.30
CA SER A 263 32.34 16.64 -19.61
C SER A 263 31.62 17.19 -18.37
N GLY A 264 32.24 17.03 -17.21
CA GLY A 264 31.68 17.40 -15.91
C GLY A 264 30.73 16.32 -15.38
N SER A 265 29.84 16.69 -14.45
CA SER A 265 28.94 15.71 -13.84
C SER A 265 27.93 15.16 -14.84
N HIS A 266 27.58 13.90 -14.64
CA HIS A 266 26.53 13.23 -15.38
C HIS A 266 25.76 12.27 -14.46
N THR A 267 24.44 12.29 -14.57
CA THR A 267 23.55 11.45 -13.77
C THR A 267 22.38 10.95 -14.60
N VAL A 268 22.11 9.64 -14.54
CA VAL A 268 20.92 9.01 -15.14
C VAL A 268 19.71 9.20 -14.23
N VAL A 269 18.61 9.68 -14.79
CA VAL A 269 17.30 9.78 -14.12
C VAL A 269 16.23 9.27 -15.07
N GLY A 270 15.73 8.05 -14.81
CA GLY A 270 14.86 7.35 -15.76
C GLY A 270 15.59 7.11 -17.09
N THR A 271 15.05 7.65 -18.19
CA THR A 271 15.72 7.63 -19.50
C THR A 271 16.45 8.94 -19.83
N CYS A 272 16.54 9.87 -18.90
CA CYS A 272 17.29 11.11 -19.07
C CYS A 272 18.72 10.96 -18.55
N VAL A 273 19.67 11.65 -19.18
CA VAL A 273 21.02 11.89 -18.67
C VAL A 273 21.18 13.39 -18.47
N VAL A 274 21.26 13.81 -17.21
CA VAL A 274 21.53 15.21 -16.83
C VAL A 274 23.03 15.40 -16.77
N ARG A 275 23.55 16.38 -17.52
CA ARG A 275 24.98 16.71 -17.60
C ARG A 275 25.22 18.15 -17.18
N VAL A 276 26.28 18.42 -16.43
CA VAL A 276 26.65 19.77 -15.99
C VAL A 276 28.14 20.02 -16.25
N SER A 277 28.46 21.20 -16.78
CA SER A 277 29.79 21.60 -17.28
C SER A 277 30.94 21.30 -16.32
N ASP A 278 32.04 20.76 -16.87
CA ASP A 278 33.33 20.54 -16.17
C ASP A 278 33.99 21.85 -15.74
N LEU A 279 33.61 22.98 -16.36
CA LEU A 279 34.12 24.32 -16.01
C LEU A 279 33.58 24.82 -14.66
N LEU A 280 32.53 24.18 -14.14
CA LEU A 280 31.96 24.51 -12.84
C LEU A 280 32.65 23.71 -11.73
N THR A 281 32.70 24.28 -10.53
CA THR A 281 33.17 23.53 -9.35
C THR A 281 32.22 22.39 -9.02
N ALA A 282 32.72 21.32 -8.38
CA ALA A 282 31.92 20.17 -7.99
C ALA A 282 30.65 20.54 -7.18
N SER A 283 30.76 21.56 -6.30
CA SER A 283 29.61 22.05 -5.53
C SER A 283 28.56 22.73 -6.40
N GLN A 284 28.97 23.47 -7.44
CA GLN A 284 28.06 24.10 -8.39
C GLN A 284 27.41 23.06 -9.30
N GLN A 285 28.18 22.07 -9.78
CA GLN A 285 27.65 20.95 -10.57
C GLN A 285 26.54 20.24 -9.81
N LYS A 286 26.81 19.84 -8.56
CA LYS A 286 25.82 19.19 -7.68
C LYS A 286 24.56 20.03 -7.45
N ALA A 287 24.71 21.35 -7.27
CA ALA A 287 23.57 22.23 -7.01
C ALA A 287 22.66 22.39 -8.24
N ILE A 288 23.25 22.56 -9.44
CA ILE A 288 22.50 22.65 -10.69
C ILE A 288 21.86 21.30 -11.03
N GLU A 289 22.63 20.21 -10.93
CA GLU A 289 22.14 18.85 -11.18
C GLU A 289 20.92 18.54 -10.30
N GLN A 290 21.01 18.76 -8.98
CA GLN A 290 19.88 18.55 -8.09
C GLN A 290 18.68 19.42 -8.47
N SER A 291 18.89 20.71 -8.79
CA SER A 291 17.81 21.60 -9.20
C SER A 291 17.11 21.12 -10.47
N ILE A 292 17.84 20.52 -11.41
CA ILE A 292 17.28 19.96 -12.64
C ILE A 292 16.50 18.67 -12.32
N ILE A 293 17.08 17.76 -11.54
CA ILE A 293 16.44 16.49 -11.16
C ILE A 293 15.14 16.75 -10.39
N ASP A 294 15.17 17.65 -9.41
CA ASP A 294 13.98 18.06 -8.66
C ASP A 294 12.92 18.66 -9.58
N SER A 295 13.32 19.48 -10.55
CA SER A 295 12.38 20.04 -11.51
C SER A 295 11.75 18.98 -12.40
N LEU A 296 12.57 18.07 -12.97
CA LEU A 296 12.11 16.98 -13.84
C LEU A 296 11.15 16.01 -13.14
N THR A 297 11.35 15.79 -11.84
CA THR A 297 10.60 14.81 -11.05
C THR A 297 9.49 15.43 -10.19
N ARG A 298 9.36 16.76 -10.13
CA ARG A 298 8.29 17.40 -9.36
C ARG A 298 6.90 17.06 -9.91
N LEU A 299 6.10 16.38 -9.07
CA LEU A 299 4.68 16.09 -9.25
C LEU A 299 3.80 17.33 -9.05
#